data_AF-A0A8D8BTW7-F1
#
_entry.id   AF-A0A8D8BTW7-F1
#
_cell.length_a   1.000
_cell.length_b   1.000
_cell.length_c   1.000
_cell.angle_alpha   90.00
_cell.angle_beta   90.00
_cell.angle_gamma   90.00
#
_symmetry.space_group_name_H-M   'P 1'
#
loop_
_entity.id
_entity.type
_entity.pdbx_description
1 polymer ?
#
loop_
_entity_poly.entity_id
_entity_poly.type
_entity_poly.pdbx_seq_one_letter_code
_entity_poly.pdbx_strand_id
1 'polypeptide(L)'
;MTSKNIFSKHLPNIKLATRFDADGNEIQVERREDEEQKRKEQDIIEALVGAGYYRAHIQGLSTFDKIVGGMTWCIEACDYDVDVDLLFHENLTIGQKISLTEKIVVVLPKMKCPFQLEPHQIQGLDFINIFPVVEWLVKRSAENRSEKADRLKKLAASQFQNYFTLGSDREAKQVHGRQLGNLKTVEDRYIPKRQFRRTERGPDDVMSRVRITLMEYGTRDFSVKTNVDIAEIDADAQDEDVFRGMLQKTDQEEL
;
A
#
# COMPACT_ATOMS: atom_id res chain seq x y z
N MET A 1 29.96 -75.65 -6.69
CA MET A 1 29.16 -74.82 -5.77
C MET A 1 28.46 -73.75 -6.58
N THR A 2 27.14 -73.86 -6.70
CA THR A 2 26.27 -73.03 -7.53
C THR A 2 25.72 -71.86 -6.71
N SER A 3 26.17 -70.64 -6.99
CA SER A 3 25.54 -69.40 -6.49
C SER A 3 24.66 -68.81 -7.60
N LYS A 4 23.36 -69.13 -7.53
CA LYS A 4 22.32 -68.49 -8.33
C LYS A 4 22.15 -67.05 -7.87
N ASN A 5 22.39 -66.08 -8.75
CA ASN A 5 21.98 -64.69 -8.54
C ASN A 5 20.45 -64.62 -8.72
N ILE A 6 19.74 -64.43 -7.61
CA ILE A 6 18.27 -64.53 -7.47
C ILE A 6 17.54 -63.18 -7.68
N PHE A 7 18.23 -62.10 -8.02
CA PHE A 7 17.60 -60.80 -8.26
C PHE A 7 17.80 -60.32 -9.70
N SER A 8 17.08 -60.95 -10.62
CA SER A 8 16.73 -60.35 -11.91
C SER A 8 15.25 -59.96 -11.84
N LYS A 9 14.97 -58.72 -11.44
CA LYS A 9 13.62 -58.15 -11.57
C LYS A 9 13.42 -57.78 -13.03
N HIS A 10 12.80 -58.68 -13.77
CA HIS A 10 12.34 -58.43 -15.13
C HIS A 10 11.18 -57.42 -15.05
N LEU A 11 11.46 -56.15 -15.37
CA LEU A 11 10.44 -55.14 -15.65
C LEU A 11 10.08 -55.26 -17.14
N PRO A 12 8.79 -55.40 -17.51
CA PRO A 12 8.43 -55.52 -18.91
C PRO A 12 8.52 -54.17 -19.61
N ASN A 13 9.33 -54.13 -20.68
CA ASN A 13 9.29 -53.25 -21.84
C ASN A 13 8.60 -51.88 -21.65
N ILE A 14 9.34 -50.89 -21.15
CA ILE A 14 9.11 -49.48 -21.49
C ILE A 14 10.19 -49.10 -22.50
N LYS A 15 9.81 -48.99 -23.77
CA LYS A 15 10.69 -48.49 -24.83
C LYS A 15 10.84 -46.98 -24.68
N LEU A 16 11.75 -46.53 -23.82
CA LEU A 16 12.31 -45.18 -23.91
C LEU A 16 13.42 -45.18 -24.98
N ALA A 17 13.41 -44.16 -25.82
CA ALA A 17 14.29 -44.07 -26.98
C ALA A 17 15.74 -43.83 -26.56
N THR A 18 16.47 -44.91 -26.29
CA THR A 18 17.92 -44.90 -26.10
C THR A 18 18.61 -44.58 -27.43
N ARG A 19 19.24 -43.41 -27.54
CA ARG A 19 20.19 -43.14 -28.62
C ARG A 19 21.51 -43.83 -28.28
N PHE A 20 22.09 -44.53 -29.26
CA PHE A 20 23.39 -45.19 -29.16
C PHE A 20 24.44 -44.32 -29.84
N ASP A 21 25.55 -44.05 -29.16
CA ASP A 21 26.74 -43.47 -29.80
C ASP A 21 27.49 -44.54 -30.63
N ALA A 22 28.40 -44.09 -31.51
CA ALA A 22 29.09 -44.92 -32.51
C ALA A 22 29.92 -46.09 -31.94
N ASP A 23 30.16 -46.12 -30.62
CA ASP A 23 30.89 -47.19 -29.90
C ASP A 23 29.99 -48.07 -29.02
N GLY A 24 28.66 -48.03 -29.20
CA GLY A 24 27.74 -49.04 -28.65
C GLY A 24 27.54 -49.02 -27.13
N ASN A 25 27.93 -47.96 -26.44
CA ASN A 25 27.64 -47.77 -25.01
C ASN A 25 26.35 -46.96 -24.80
N GLU A 26 25.52 -47.42 -23.88
CA GLU A 26 24.27 -46.76 -23.46
C GLU A 26 24.57 -45.46 -22.70
N ILE A 27 24.21 -44.32 -23.26
CA ILE A 27 24.30 -43.04 -22.56
C ILE A 27 22.98 -42.78 -21.84
N GLN A 28 22.96 -43.02 -20.53
CA GLN A 28 21.86 -42.62 -19.64
C GLN A 28 21.90 -41.10 -19.40
N VAL A 29 21.18 -40.31 -20.19
CA VAL A 29 21.06 -38.85 -20.00
C VAL A 29 19.85 -38.46 -19.10
N GLU A 30 18.88 -39.33 -18.88
CA GLU A 30 17.56 -38.93 -18.31
C GLU A 30 17.48 -38.81 -16.78
N ARG A 31 18.46 -39.26 -15.99
CA ARG A 31 18.28 -39.36 -14.52
C ARG A 31 18.40 -38.04 -13.75
N ARG A 32 19.06 -37.00 -14.29
CA ARG A 32 19.31 -35.73 -13.56
C ARG A 32 18.17 -34.73 -13.66
N GLU A 33 17.56 -34.60 -14.83
CA GLU A 33 16.49 -33.62 -15.05
C GLU A 33 15.25 -33.94 -14.18
N ASP A 34 14.94 -35.23 -14.00
CA ASP A 34 13.87 -35.71 -13.12
C ASP A 34 14.08 -35.36 -11.63
N GLU A 35 15.33 -35.36 -11.14
CA GLU A 35 15.63 -35.05 -9.73
C GLU A 35 15.51 -33.55 -9.47
N GLU A 36 15.91 -32.70 -10.42
CA GLU A 36 15.77 -31.25 -10.33
C GLU A 36 14.29 -30.81 -10.47
N GLN A 37 13.57 -31.40 -11.43
CA GLN A 37 12.12 -31.20 -11.60
C GLN A 37 11.35 -31.56 -10.32
N LYS A 38 11.64 -32.69 -9.67
CA LYS A 38 10.99 -33.08 -8.40
C LYS A 38 11.30 -32.14 -7.24
N ARG A 39 12.53 -31.61 -7.15
CA ARG A 39 12.86 -30.60 -6.15
C ARG A 39 12.06 -29.33 -6.38
N LYS A 40 12.00 -28.86 -7.63
CA LYS A 40 11.21 -27.69 -8.01
C LYS A 40 9.72 -27.89 -7.78
N GLU A 41 9.17 -29.07 -8.07
CA GLU A 41 7.78 -29.40 -7.76
C GLU A 41 7.48 -29.22 -6.26
N GLN A 42 8.36 -29.75 -5.40
CA GLN A 42 8.21 -29.61 -3.96
C GLN A 42 8.31 -28.15 -3.51
N ASP A 43 9.25 -27.38 -4.06
CA ASP A 43 9.40 -25.94 -3.77
C ASP A 43 8.14 -25.16 -4.19
N ILE A 44 7.55 -25.48 -5.34
CA ILE A 44 6.28 -24.88 -5.81
C ILE A 44 5.15 -25.19 -4.82
N ILE A 45 5.03 -26.45 -4.41
CA ILE A 45 3.99 -26.88 -3.47
C ILE A 45 4.15 -26.14 -2.13
N GLU A 46 5.38 -26.04 -1.62
CA GLU A 46 5.66 -25.32 -0.37
C GLU A 46 5.33 -23.83 -0.48
N ALA A 47 5.70 -23.18 -1.59
CA ALA A 47 5.37 -21.78 -1.85
C ALA A 47 3.85 -21.56 -1.90
N LEU A 48 3.09 -22.45 -2.55
CA LEU A 48 1.64 -22.38 -2.62
C LEU A 48 0.98 -22.61 -1.24
N VAL A 49 1.47 -23.57 -0.46
CA VAL A 49 0.98 -23.83 0.90
C VAL A 49 1.28 -22.64 1.81
N GLY A 50 2.48 -22.07 1.73
CA GLY A 50 2.86 -20.85 2.45
C GLY A 50 2.00 -19.64 2.07
N ALA A 51 1.50 -19.58 0.83
CA ALA A 51 0.57 -18.56 0.38
C ALA A 51 -0.85 -18.73 0.94
N GLY A 52 -1.22 -19.94 1.38
CA GLY A 52 -2.55 -20.29 1.89
C GLY A 52 -3.33 -21.32 1.06
N TYR A 53 -2.74 -21.91 0.01
CA TYR A 53 -3.37 -22.94 -0.80
C TYR A 53 -3.02 -24.36 -0.30
N TYR A 54 -3.73 -24.83 0.72
CA TYR A 54 -3.47 -26.14 1.34
C TYR A 54 -3.84 -27.34 0.46
N ARG A 55 -4.65 -27.14 -0.59
CA ARG A 55 -5.08 -28.21 -1.50
C ARG A 55 -3.89 -28.83 -2.27
N ALA A 56 -2.79 -28.09 -2.43
CA ALA A 56 -1.56 -28.60 -3.03
C ALA A 56 -0.90 -29.73 -2.22
N HIS A 57 -1.14 -29.80 -0.90
CA HIS A 57 -0.56 -30.81 -0.02
C HIS A 57 -1.34 -32.15 -0.03
N ILE A 58 -2.54 -32.20 -0.61
CA ILE A 58 -3.38 -33.41 -0.57
C ILE A 58 -2.72 -34.53 -1.40
N GLN A 59 -2.46 -35.67 -0.75
CA GLN A 59 -1.94 -36.88 -1.39
C GLN A 59 -3.10 -37.59 -2.11
N GLY A 60 -3.11 -37.54 -3.44
CA GLY A 60 -4.18 -38.12 -4.27
C GLY A 60 -4.61 -37.24 -5.45
N LEU A 61 -4.22 -35.96 -5.45
CA LEU A 61 -4.45 -35.06 -6.59
C LEU A 61 -3.26 -35.10 -7.56
N SER A 62 -3.53 -34.97 -8.87
CA SER A 62 -2.46 -34.92 -9.88
C SER A 62 -1.60 -33.66 -9.69
N THR A 63 -0.30 -33.75 -9.99
CA THR A 63 0.61 -32.60 -9.89
C THR A 63 0.14 -31.42 -10.75
N PHE A 64 -0.38 -31.72 -11.95
CA PHE A 64 -1.01 -30.71 -12.81
C PHE A 64 -2.13 -29.96 -12.08
N ASP A 65 -3.07 -30.70 -11.48
CA ASP A 65 -4.23 -30.11 -10.80
C ASP A 65 -3.82 -29.32 -9.55
N LYS A 66 -2.78 -29.75 -8.84
CA LYS A 66 -2.21 -28.99 -7.71
C LYS A 66 -1.68 -27.63 -8.14
N ILE A 67 -0.90 -27.59 -9.22
CA ILE A 67 -0.25 -26.37 -9.70
C ILE A 67 -1.25 -25.47 -10.40
N VAL A 68 -2.07 -26.00 -11.31
CA VAL A 68 -3.08 -25.24 -12.04
C VAL A 68 -4.13 -24.67 -11.09
N GLY A 69 -4.61 -25.48 -10.14
CA GLY A 69 -5.50 -24.98 -9.09
C GLY A 69 -4.84 -23.91 -8.21
N GLY A 70 -3.54 -24.07 -7.89
CA GLY A 70 -2.78 -23.07 -7.16
C GLY A 70 -2.62 -21.75 -7.92
N MET A 71 -2.28 -21.80 -9.22
CA MET A 71 -2.19 -20.63 -10.08
C MET A 71 -3.52 -19.91 -10.20
N THR A 72 -4.61 -20.66 -10.43
CA THR A 72 -5.97 -20.11 -10.45
C THR A 72 -6.33 -19.41 -9.14
N TRP A 73 -6.04 -20.04 -8.00
CA TRP A 73 -6.30 -19.46 -6.68
C TRP A 73 -5.50 -18.17 -6.45
N CYS A 74 -4.23 -18.12 -6.87
CA CYS A 74 -3.41 -16.92 -6.78
C CYS A 74 -3.96 -15.78 -7.66
N ILE A 75 -4.50 -16.10 -8.85
CA ILE A 75 -5.12 -15.12 -9.76
C ILE A 75 -6.41 -14.57 -9.14
N GLU A 76 -7.28 -15.44 -8.63
CA GLU A 76 -8.53 -15.05 -7.95
C GLU A 76 -8.24 -14.16 -6.72
N ALA A 77 -7.20 -14.49 -5.96
CA ALA A 77 -6.77 -13.68 -4.81
C ALA A 77 -6.22 -12.28 -5.19
N CYS A 78 -5.80 -12.07 -6.43
CA CYS A 78 -5.30 -10.78 -6.90
C CYS A 78 -6.40 -9.78 -7.27
N ASP A 79 -7.68 -10.15 -7.22
CA ASP A 79 -8.83 -9.26 -7.45
C ASP A 79 -8.72 -8.45 -8.76
N TYR A 80 -8.04 -9.01 -9.77
CA TYR A 80 -8.07 -8.46 -11.12
C TYR A 80 -9.41 -8.84 -11.75
N ASP A 81 -10.01 -7.87 -12.43
CA ASP A 81 -11.24 -8.05 -13.20
C ASP A 81 -10.92 -8.92 -14.43
N VAL A 82 -10.80 -10.22 -14.17
CA VAL A 82 -10.53 -11.24 -15.17
C VAL A 82 -11.89 -11.78 -15.56
N ASP A 83 -12.41 -11.34 -16.72
CA ASP A 83 -13.63 -11.86 -17.37
C ASP A 83 -13.53 -13.33 -17.82
N VAL A 84 -12.74 -14.13 -17.13
CA VAL A 84 -12.50 -15.53 -17.42
C VAL A 84 -12.82 -16.30 -16.17
N ASP A 85 -13.95 -17.00 -16.19
CA ASP A 85 -14.31 -17.99 -15.19
C ASP A 85 -13.23 -19.08 -15.16
N LEU A 86 -12.29 -18.93 -14.22
CA LEU A 86 -11.32 -19.94 -13.85
C LEU A 86 -11.98 -20.90 -12.86
N LEU A 87 -13.08 -21.52 -13.29
CA LEU A 87 -13.81 -22.51 -12.49
C LEU A 87 -13.03 -23.83 -12.48
N PHE A 88 -12.08 -23.94 -11.55
CA PHE A 88 -11.34 -25.19 -11.34
C PHE A 88 -12.25 -26.26 -10.73
N HIS A 89 -12.29 -27.43 -11.38
CA HIS A 89 -12.94 -28.64 -10.88
C HIS A 89 -11.94 -29.80 -10.94
N GLU A 90 -11.92 -30.67 -9.92
CA GLU A 90 -10.91 -31.75 -9.82
C GLU A 90 -11.05 -32.83 -10.91
N ASN A 91 -12.23 -32.94 -11.55
CA ASN A 91 -12.53 -33.94 -12.59
C ASN A 91 -12.66 -33.33 -13.99
N LEU A 92 -11.89 -32.27 -14.31
CA LEU A 92 -11.93 -31.67 -15.64
C LEU A 92 -11.46 -32.66 -16.70
N THR A 93 -12.19 -32.72 -17.82
CA THR A 93 -11.75 -33.46 -19.01
C THR A 93 -10.45 -32.86 -19.55
N ILE A 94 -9.62 -33.66 -20.23
CA ILE A 94 -8.32 -33.23 -20.76
C ILE A 94 -8.46 -31.96 -21.62
N GLY A 95 -9.51 -31.87 -22.45
CA GLY A 95 -9.78 -30.67 -23.26
C GLY A 95 -10.11 -29.42 -22.43
N GLN A 96 -10.82 -29.58 -21.30
CA GLN A 96 -11.07 -28.46 -20.38
C GLN A 96 -9.81 -28.03 -19.63
N LYS A 97 -8.94 -28.98 -19.25
CA LYS A 97 -7.63 -28.69 -18.64
C LYS A 97 -6.75 -27.86 -19.59
N ILE A 98 -6.72 -28.24 -20.87
CA ILE A 98 -6.01 -27.49 -21.93
C ILE A 98 -6.57 -26.07 -22.05
N SER A 99 -7.89 -25.93 -22.21
CA SER A 99 -8.53 -24.61 -22.31
C SER A 99 -8.30 -23.73 -21.08
N LEU A 100 -8.27 -24.32 -19.88
CA LEU A 100 -8.00 -23.59 -18.64
C LEU A 100 -6.54 -23.12 -18.57
N THR A 101 -5.58 -23.91 -19.04
CA THR A 101 -4.18 -23.48 -19.13
C THR A 101 -3.98 -22.33 -20.10
N GLU A 102 -4.62 -22.37 -21.28
CA GLU A 102 -4.59 -21.28 -22.25
C GLU A 102 -5.16 -19.98 -21.66
N LYS A 103 -6.29 -20.09 -20.96
CA LYS A 103 -6.92 -18.98 -20.24
C LYS A 103 -5.97 -18.36 -19.21
N ILE A 104 -5.29 -19.17 -18.40
CA ILE A 104 -4.30 -18.70 -17.42
C ILE A 104 -3.18 -17.93 -18.13
N VAL A 105 -2.63 -18.50 -19.20
CA VAL A 105 -1.55 -17.87 -19.99
C VAL A 105 -1.97 -16.52 -20.56
N VAL A 106 -3.22 -16.35 -20.97
CA VAL A 106 -3.76 -15.06 -21.44
C VAL A 106 -3.89 -14.03 -20.31
N VAL A 107 -4.07 -14.47 -19.07
CA VAL A 107 -4.24 -13.59 -17.90
C VAL A 107 -2.90 -13.09 -17.35
N LEU A 108 -1.83 -13.88 -17.43
CA LEU A 108 -0.50 -13.50 -16.90
C LEU A 108 0.03 -12.16 -17.46
N PRO A 109 -0.06 -11.87 -18.77
CA PRO A 109 0.33 -10.57 -19.31
C PRO A 109 -0.52 -9.41 -18.78
N LYS A 110 -1.82 -9.62 -18.57
CA LYS A 110 -2.72 -8.58 -18.01
C LYS A 110 -2.32 -8.21 -16.57
N MET A 111 -1.84 -9.19 -15.82
CA MET A 111 -1.30 -9.03 -14.46
C MET A 111 0.09 -8.36 -14.43
N LYS A 112 0.69 -8.09 -15.60
CA LYS A 112 2.07 -7.59 -15.77
C LYS A 112 3.14 -8.56 -15.24
N CYS A 113 2.91 -9.87 -15.37
CA CYS A 113 3.97 -10.85 -15.11
C CYS A 113 5.14 -10.64 -16.10
N PRO A 114 6.40 -10.62 -15.64
CA PRO A 114 7.56 -10.50 -16.52
C PRO A 114 7.93 -11.83 -17.20
N PHE A 115 7.38 -12.95 -16.72
CA PHE A 115 7.68 -14.29 -17.22
C PHE A 115 6.65 -14.72 -18.27
N GLN A 116 7.15 -15.25 -19.38
CA GLN A 116 6.33 -15.82 -20.45
C GLN A 116 6.18 -17.32 -20.20
N LEU A 117 4.93 -17.79 -20.19
CA LEU A 117 4.59 -19.19 -19.97
C LEU A 117 3.72 -19.63 -21.14
N GLU A 118 4.07 -20.73 -21.79
CA GLU A 118 3.27 -21.31 -22.86
C GLU A 118 2.39 -22.46 -22.33
N PRO A 119 1.20 -22.70 -22.93
CA PRO A 119 0.30 -23.76 -22.45
C PRO A 119 0.94 -25.16 -22.44
N HIS A 120 1.86 -25.42 -23.38
CA HIS A 120 2.56 -26.70 -23.45
C HIS A 120 3.51 -26.91 -22.25
N GLN A 121 4.04 -25.85 -21.64
CA GLN A 121 4.95 -25.96 -20.49
C GLN A 121 4.18 -26.43 -19.24
N ILE A 122 2.95 -25.96 -19.07
CA ILE A 122 2.07 -26.38 -17.97
C ILE A 122 1.61 -27.83 -18.16
N GLN A 123 1.26 -28.22 -19.38
CA GLN A 123 0.84 -29.58 -19.71
C GLN A 123 1.99 -30.58 -19.66
N GLY A 124 3.19 -30.16 -20.10
CA GLY A 124 4.42 -30.93 -20.04
C GLY A 124 5.04 -31.01 -18.64
N LEU A 125 4.41 -30.40 -17.62
CA LEU A 125 4.89 -30.38 -16.24
C LEU A 125 6.32 -29.84 -16.10
N ASP A 126 6.64 -28.77 -16.83
CA ASP A 126 7.96 -28.16 -16.77
C ASP A 126 8.10 -27.23 -15.56
N PHE A 127 8.42 -27.79 -14.40
CA PHE A 127 8.49 -27.08 -13.13
C PHE A 127 9.59 -26.00 -13.10
N ILE A 128 10.61 -26.10 -13.94
CA ILE A 128 11.71 -25.13 -14.00
C ILE A 128 11.18 -23.76 -14.44
N ASN A 129 10.35 -23.75 -15.48
CA ASN A 129 9.77 -22.52 -16.03
C ASN A 129 8.50 -22.09 -15.27
N ILE A 130 7.76 -23.03 -14.68
CA ILE A 130 6.57 -22.73 -13.87
C ILE A 130 6.95 -22.09 -12.51
N PHE A 131 8.03 -22.53 -11.88
CA PHE A 131 8.46 -22.06 -10.57
C PHE A 131 8.52 -20.53 -10.44
N PRO A 132 9.24 -19.78 -11.30
CA PRO A 132 9.31 -18.31 -11.18
C PRO A 132 7.96 -17.62 -11.36
N VAL A 133 7.06 -18.19 -12.17
CA VAL A 133 5.70 -17.68 -12.35
C VAL A 133 4.90 -17.84 -11.06
N VAL A 134 4.96 -19.02 -10.43
CA VAL A 134 4.25 -19.29 -9.18
C VAL A 134 4.80 -18.45 -8.04
N GLU A 135 6.12 -18.32 -7.90
CA GLU A 135 6.74 -17.48 -6.86
C GLU A 135 6.28 -16.02 -6.99
N TRP A 136 6.27 -15.50 -8.22
CA TRP A 136 5.76 -14.16 -8.50
C TRP A 136 4.28 -14.02 -8.15
N LEU A 137 3.45 -14.99 -8.56
CA LEU A 137 2.01 -15.01 -8.26
C LEU A 137 1.74 -15.07 -6.75
N VAL A 138 2.47 -15.89 -6.01
CA VAL A 138 2.37 -16.01 -4.56
C VAL A 138 2.69 -14.68 -3.90
N LYS A 139 3.82 -14.06 -4.24
CA LYS A 139 4.21 -12.74 -3.71
C LYS A 139 3.15 -11.69 -4.01
N ARG A 140 2.67 -11.64 -5.25
CA ARG A 140 1.65 -10.66 -5.67
C ARG A 140 0.32 -10.87 -4.97
N SER A 141 -0.12 -12.12 -4.82
CA SER A 141 -1.37 -12.46 -4.13
C SER A 141 -1.31 -12.12 -2.64
N ALA A 142 -0.14 -12.27 -1.99
CA ALA A 142 0.06 -11.92 -0.59
C ALA A 142 -0.02 -10.40 -0.38
N GLU A 143 0.62 -9.60 -1.24
CA GLU A 143 0.53 -8.13 -1.24
C GLU A 143 -0.92 -7.67 -1.36
N ASN A 144 -1.66 -8.19 -2.35
CA ASN A 144 -3.05 -7.80 -2.60
C ASN A 144 -3.97 -8.21 -1.44
N ARG A 145 -3.77 -9.40 -0.85
CA ARG A 145 -4.55 -9.85 0.30
C ARG A 145 -4.30 -8.99 1.54
N SER A 146 -3.07 -8.54 1.77
CA SER A 146 -2.76 -7.59 2.84
C SER A 146 -3.46 -6.25 2.60
N GLU A 147 -3.39 -5.72 1.38
CA GLU A 147 -4.06 -4.46 1.03
C GLU A 147 -5.58 -4.57 1.18
N LYS A 148 -6.18 -5.66 0.70
CA LYS A 148 -7.62 -5.93 0.82
C LYS A 148 -8.03 -6.08 2.28
N ALA A 149 -7.23 -6.78 3.09
CA ALA A 149 -7.48 -6.89 4.53
C ALA A 149 -7.44 -5.53 5.23
N ASP A 150 -6.49 -4.66 4.88
CA ASP A 150 -6.40 -3.33 5.46
C ASP A 150 -7.52 -2.39 4.99
N ARG A 151 -7.91 -2.49 3.71
CA ARG A 151 -9.12 -1.81 3.19
C ARG A 151 -10.36 -2.28 3.96
N LEU A 152 -10.54 -3.58 4.14
CA LEU A 152 -11.68 -4.14 4.86
C LEU A 152 -11.68 -3.71 6.35
N LYS A 153 -10.52 -3.69 7.01
CA LYS A 153 -10.40 -3.17 8.39
C LYS A 153 -10.80 -1.70 8.47
N LYS A 154 -10.34 -0.86 7.54
CA LYS A 154 -10.71 0.57 7.48
C LYS A 154 -12.21 0.74 7.25
N LEU A 155 -12.79 -0.06 6.35
CA LEU A 155 -14.23 -0.07 6.12
C LEU A 155 -14.99 -0.51 7.37
N ALA A 156 -14.56 -1.59 8.04
CA ALA A 156 -15.16 -2.06 9.28
C ALA A 156 -15.07 -1.02 10.39
N ALA A 157 -13.92 -0.34 10.53
CA ALA A 157 -13.75 0.75 11.49
C ALA A 157 -14.67 1.95 11.17
N SER A 158 -14.80 2.32 9.89
CA SER A 158 -15.70 3.40 9.46
C SER A 158 -17.17 3.03 9.69
N GLN A 159 -17.58 1.81 9.35
CA GLN A 159 -18.93 1.32 9.61
C GLN A 159 -19.23 1.28 11.11
N PHE A 160 -18.27 0.81 11.92
CA PHE A 160 -18.38 0.84 13.37
C PHE A 160 -18.57 2.27 13.88
N GLN A 161 -17.74 3.23 13.44
CA GLN A 161 -17.86 4.64 13.83
C GLN A 161 -19.20 5.29 13.42
N ASN A 162 -19.79 4.83 12.31
CA ASN A 162 -21.08 5.35 11.84
C ASN A 162 -22.26 4.88 12.70
N TYR A 163 -22.26 3.62 13.13
CA TYR A 163 -23.40 3.02 13.87
C TYR A 163 -23.19 2.96 15.38
N PHE A 164 -21.94 2.93 15.84
CA PHE A 164 -21.57 2.76 17.23
C PHE A 164 -20.56 3.82 17.66
N THR A 165 -20.91 4.59 18.68
CA THR A 165 -19.97 5.46 19.40
C THR A 165 -19.74 4.87 20.77
N LEU A 166 -18.47 4.61 21.12
CA LEU A 166 -18.13 4.21 22.47
C LEU A 166 -18.46 5.35 23.45
N GLY A 167 -18.79 5.02 24.71
CA GLY A 167 -19.10 6.03 25.74
C GLY A 167 -17.97 7.06 25.91
N SER A 168 -16.72 6.59 25.90
CA SER A 168 -15.52 7.43 25.93
C SER A 168 -15.39 8.35 24.71
N ASP A 169 -15.81 7.91 23.52
CA ASP A 169 -15.79 8.73 22.31
C ASP A 169 -16.84 9.84 22.34
N ARG A 170 -17.98 9.63 23.01
CA ARG A 170 -18.98 10.69 23.23
C ARG A 170 -18.44 11.78 24.13
N GLU A 171 -17.75 11.41 25.21
CA GLU A 171 -17.12 12.37 26.13
C GLU A 171 -16.01 13.15 25.41
N ALA A 172 -15.15 12.48 24.65
CA ALA A 172 -14.11 13.12 23.85
C ALA A 172 -14.70 14.09 22.82
N LYS A 173 -15.77 13.71 22.11
CA LYS A 173 -16.49 14.60 21.17
C LYS A 173 -17.08 15.82 21.88
N GLN A 174 -17.61 15.66 23.09
CA GLN A 174 -18.15 16.79 23.86
C GLN A 174 -17.05 17.76 24.30
N VAL A 175 -15.91 17.25 24.79
CA VAL A 175 -14.75 18.06 25.14
C VAL A 175 -14.22 18.80 23.91
N HIS A 176 -14.08 18.11 22.77
CA HIS A 176 -13.64 18.72 21.51
C HIS A 176 -14.61 19.81 21.04
N GLY A 177 -15.93 19.59 21.15
CA GLY A 177 -16.92 20.62 20.85
C GLY A 177 -16.78 21.88 21.72
N ARG A 178 -16.52 21.71 23.01
CA ARG A 178 -16.24 22.83 23.93
C ARG A 178 -14.94 23.55 23.56
N GLN A 179 -13.88 22.81 23.23
CA GLN A 179 -12.60 23.37 22.80
C GLN A 179 -12.74 24.19 21.51
N LEU A 180 -13.50 23.70 20.52
CA LEU A 180 -13.80 24.45 19.30
C LEU A 180 -14.60 25.74 19.57
N GLY A 181 -15.58 25.69 20.48
CA GLY A 181 -16.33 26.88 20.89
C GLY A 181 -15.43 27.93 21.56
N ASN A 182 -14.52 27.48 22.43
CA ASN A 182 -13.54 28.35 23.07
C ASN A 182 -12.58 28.96 22.03
N LEU A 183 -12.11 28.15 21.07
CA LEU A 183 -11.22 28.62 19.99
C LEU A 183 -11.91 29.69 19.13
N LYS A 184 -13.17 29.47 18.74
CA LYS A 184 -13.96 30.50 18.01
C LYS A 184 -14.13 31.78 18.81
N THR A 185 -14.37 31.67 20.12
CA THR A 185 -14.50 32.84 20.99
C THR A 185 -13.20 33.64 21.09
N VAL A 186 -12.06 32.95 21.13
CA VAL A 186 -10.73 33.58 21.07
C VAL A 186 -10.51 34.21 19.71
N GLU A 187 -10.78 33.49 18.62
CA GLU A 187 -10.67 34.00 17.27
C GLU A 187 -11.51 35.28 17.10
N ASP A 188 -12.79 35.25 17.45
CA ASP A 188 -13.70 36.41 17.37
C ASP A 188 -13.25 37.62 18.19
N ARG A 189 -12.55 37.39 19.30
CA ARG A 189 -12.01 38.45 20.18
C ARG A 189 -10.73 39.06 19.62
N TYR A 190 -9.89 38.26 18.97
CA TYR A 190 -8.58 38.69 18.47
C TYR A 190 -8.55 38.93 16.96
N ILE A 191 -9.67 38.74 16.23
CA ILE A 191 -9.80 39.15 14.82
C ILE A 191 -9.60 40.67 14.72
N PRO A 192 -8.66 41.16 13.90
CA PRO A 192 -8.48 42.58 13.67
C PRO A 192 -9.70 43.13 12.94
N LYS A 193 -10.58 43.85 13.66
CA LYS A 193 -11.73 44.56 13.09
C LYS A 193 -11.32 45.98 12.75
N ARG A 194 -11.51 46.36 11.48
CA ARG A 194 -11.25 47.72 11.00
C ARG A 194 -12.26 48.67 11.63
N GLN A 195 -11.79 49.58 12.47
CA GLN A 195 -12.60 50.56 13.19
C GLN A 195 -12.87 51.82 12.36
N PHE A 196 -11.94 52.20 11.48
CA PHE A 196 -12.05 53.41 10.67
C PHE A 196 -11.94 53.11 9.17
N ARG A 197 -12.78 53.76 8.35
CA ARG A 197 -12.78 53.64 6.89
C ARG A 197 -12.33 54.95 6.25
N ARG A 198 -11.45 54.86 5.25
CA ARG A 198 -11.00 56.02 4.47
C ARG A 198 -12.12 56.61 3.61
N THR A 199 -12.18 57.92 3.58
CA THR A 199 -13.03 58.69 2.67
C THR A 199 -12.24 59.22 1.46
N GLU A 200 -10.92 59.40 1.58
CA GLU A 200 -10.07 60.01 0.54
C GLU A 200 -8.86 59.13 0.11
N ARG A 201 -8.29 59.46 -1.05
CA ARG A 201 -7.13 58.78 -1.65
C ARG A 201 -5.87 59.08 -0.84
N GLY A 202 -5.09 58.04 -0.52
CA GLY A 202 -3.97 58.15 0.41
C GLY A 202 -2.72 58.85 -0.12
N PRO A 203 -1.85 59.32 0.79
CA PRO A 203 -0.52 59.82 0.43
C PRO A 203 0.33 58.71 -0.22
N ASP A 204 1.25 59.10 -1.12
CA ASP A 204 2.07 58.16 -1.90
C ASP A 204 3.14 57.44 -1.05
N ASP A 205 3.59 58.06 0.04
CA ASP A 205 4.61 57.51 0.94
C ASP A 205 4.20 56.19 1.63
N VAL A 206 5.11 55.22 1.65
CA VAL A 206 4.89 53.85 2.14
C VAL A 206 4.72 53.82 3.65
N MET A 207 5.55 54.56 4.39
CA MET A 207 5.51 54.60 5.86
C MET A 207 4.20 55.23 6.36
N SER A 208 3.76 56.29 5.68
CA SER A 208 2.48 56.94 5.95
C SER A 208 1.30 55.99 5.70
N ARG A 209 1.36 55.17 4.65
CA ARG A 209 0.31 54.17 4.33
C ARG A 209 0.21 53.07 5.38
N VAL A 210 1.35 52.58 5.87
CA VAL A 210 1.42 51.57 6.93
C VAL A 210 0.84 52.15 8.23
N ARG A 211 1.28 53.34 8.63
CA ARG A 211 0.78 54.02 9.82
C ARG A 211 -0.74 54.23 9.76
N ILE A 212 -1.25 54.71 8.63
CA ILE A 212 -2.70 54.90 8.42
C ILE A 212 -3.45 53.56 8.51
N THR A 213 -2.96 52.52 7.85
CA THR A 213 -3.61 51.20 7.89
C THR A 213 -3.70 50.66 9.31
N LEU A 214 -2.63 50.79 10.10
CA LEU A 214 -2.66 50.31 11.48
C LEU A 214 -3.53 51.20 12.40
N MET A 215 -3.60 52.51 12.14
CA MET A 215 -4.58 53.39 12.80
C MET A 215 -6.03 53.00 12.49
N GLU A 216 -6.33 52.52 11.28
CA GLU A 216 -7.66 52.04 10.91
C GLU A 216 -8.13 50.83 11.73
N TYR A 217 -7.20 50.05 12.28
CA TYR A 217 -7.48 48.92 13.17
C TYR A 217 -7.38 49.28 14.66
N GLY A 218 -7.30 50.57 15.01
CA GLY A 218 -7.38 51.05 16.40
C GLY A 218 -6.05 51.03 17.16
N THR A 219 -4.93 50.75 16.50
CA THR A 219 -3.60 50.83 17.11
C THR A 219 -3.24 52.30 17.32
N ARG A 220 -3.33 52.79 18.55
CA ARG A 220 -3.06 54.20 18.93
C ARG A 220 -1.58 54.51 19.15
N ASP A 221 -0.74 53.50 19.37
CA ASP A 221 0.68 53.69 19.66
C ASP A 221 1.58 53.26 18.49
N PHE A 222 2.21 54.25 17.86
CA PHE A 222 3.34 54.07 16.95
C PHE A 222 4.61 54.69 17.55
N SER A 223 5.16 54.06 18.58
CA SER A 223 6.61 54.08 18.72
C SER A 223 7.15 52.93 17.87
N VAL A 224 7.32 53.18 16.58
CA VAL A 224 8.17 52.32 15.75
C VAL A 224 9.60 52.56 16.26
N LYS A 225 10.03 51.81 17.27
CA LYS A 225 11.45 51.61 17.54
C LYS A 225 11.99 50.70 16.45
N THR A 226 12.14 51.25 15.24
CA THR A 226 13.18 50.76 14.34
C THR A 226 14.49 51.18 14.99
N ASN A 227 15.12 50.26 15.68
CA ASN A 227 16.46 49.79 15.29
C ASN A 227 16.83 48.62 16.19
N VAL A 228 16.96 47.46 15.53
CA VAL A 228 18.00 46.49 15.86
C VAL A 228 19.32 47.25 15.85
N ASP A 229 20.03 47.32 16.98
CA ASP A 229 21.47 47.58 17.15
C ASP A 229 21.81 47.21 18.60
N ILE A 230 22.41 46.05 18.89
CA ILE A 230 23.85 45.83 19.08
C ILE A 230 24.53 46.93 19.93
N ALA A 231 25.09 46.47 21.04
CA ALA A 231 26.14 47.06 21.90
C ALA A 231 25.71 47.91 23.12
N GLU A 232 26.35 47.55 24.23
CA GLU A 232 26.35 48.08 25.59
C GLU A 232 26.78 49.56 25.67
N ILE A 233 26.34 50.27 26.71
CA ILE A 233 27.15 50.97 27.73
C ILE A 233 26.27 51.96 28.52
N ASP A 234 26.33 51.85 29.84
CA ASP A 234 25.73 52.74 30.85
C ASP A 234 26.24 54.19 30.76
N ALA A 235 25.36 55.17 31.00
CA ALA A 235 25.64 56.38 31.81
C ALA A 235 24.40 57.29 31.93
N ASP A 236 24.20 57.81 33.14
CA ASP A 236 23.16 58.74 33.59
C ASP A 236 23.15 60.10 32.85
N ALA A 237 21.96 60.73 32.75
CA ALA A 237 21.68 62.12 33.18
C ALA A 237 20.32 62.65 32.68
N GLN A 238 19.45 62.91 33.65
CA GLN A 238 18.62 64.11 33.91
C GLN A 238 17.97 64.98 32.81
N ASP A 239 16.73 65.35 33.16
CA ASP A 239 16.02 66.63 32.96
C ASP A 239 14.82 66.73 31.97
N GLU A 240 13.68 66.93 32.64
CA GLU A 240 12.70 68.01 32.44
C GLU A 240 11.65 67.86 31.33
N ASP A 241 10.46 67.50 31.80
CA ASP A 241 9.20 68.21 31.62
C ASP A 241 9.12 69.18 30.43
N VAL A 242 8.56 68.71 29.32
CA VAL A 242 7.90 69.58 28.34
C VAL A 242 6.62 68.91 27.86
N PHE A 243 5.50 69.61 28.12
CA PHE A 243 4.18 69.44 27.50
C PHE A 243 3.22 68.39 28.07
N ARG A 244 2.91 68.55 29.35
CA ARG A 244 1.53 68.38 29.85
C ARG A 244 0.65 69.46 29.20
N GLY A 245 -0.22 69.09 28.26
CA GLY A 245 -1.32 69.97 27.84
C GLY A 245 -1.79 69.80 26.41
N MET A 246 -2.69 68.83 26.19
CA MET A 246 -3.86 68.96 25.32
C MET A 246 -4.45 67.57 25.10
N LEU A 247 -5.49 67.24 25.84
CA LEU A 247 -6.61 66.40 25.42
C LEU A 247 -7.63 66.45 26.56
N GLN A 248 -8.66 67.28 26.37
CA GLN A 248 -9.83 67.27 27.22
C GLN A 248 -10.45 65.88 27.14
N LYS A 249 -10.58 65.22 28.29
CA LYS A 249 -11.53 64.13 28.46
C LYS A 249 -12.92 64.71 28.21
N THR A 250 -13.60 64.22 27.18
CA THR A 250 -15.06 64.18 27.23
C THR A 250 -15.42 62.88 27.95
N ASP A 251 -15.48 62.99 29.27
CA ASP A 251 -16.36 62.13 30.06
C ASP A 251 -17.79 62.54 29.70
N GLN A 252 -18.55 61.61 29.11
CA GLN A 252 -20.00 61.47 29.29
C GLN A 252 -20.22 59.97 29.37
N GLU A 253 -20.26 59.41 30.57
CA GLU A 253 -21.42 59.31 31.47
C GLU A 253 -22.38 58.17 31.08
N GLU A 254 -22.62 57.38 32.11
CA GLU A 254 -23.40 56.16 32.23
C GLU A 254 -24.87 56.32 31.81
N LEU A 255 -25.40 55.26 31.18
CA LEU A 255 -26.58 54.49 31.63
C LEU A 255 -26.73 53.20 30.81
#